data_AF-A0A8H4LWU2-F1
#
_entry.id   AF-A0A8H4LWU2-F1
#
_cell.length_a   1.000
_cell.length_b   1.000
_cell.length_c   1.000
_cell.angle_alpha   90.00
_cell.angle_beta   90.00
_cell.angle_gamma   90.00
#
_symmetry.space_group_name_H-M   'P 1'
#
loop_
_entity.id
_entity.type
_entity.pdbx_description
1 polymer ?
#
loop_
_entity_poly.entity_id
_entity_poly.type
_entity_poly.pdbx_seq_one_letter_code
_entity_poly.pdbx_strand_id
1 'polypeptide(L)'
;MMTSIILPKRSSNHGHGSAPSAMLGSRQPSASPAIVVGCRGNETLACMRKVPAGQLVEGMARTKMTAWPVVDNLTVPANRGAAWREARVAKGARVDEQHSPGRTGPGEPQYYDAALLRGPSPRATRRLRQRDAILSLYRSKPGLETDFDVAAAILTDSVWQCPQQILANVSASAGLSVWRSYINATVAELLPEKFRFLGRFHGSDLVLLFGSATFELTTRLYAFGNHLRGVIGRFVRNPHGGPGWPAVGSSYAPFDVAVLGDVGEQRSAGATRTRRTWTRTVPCFRHLKSKRVLSLRLLKVLRESSQLYFVCNL
;
A
#
# COMPACT_ATOMS: atom_id res chain seq x y z
N MET A 1 9.84 36.79 6.66
CA MET A 1 8.68 36.49 5.79
C MET A 1 9.20 35.83 4.53
N MET A 2 9.16 34.49 4.45
CA MET A 2 9.36 33.75 3.20
C MET A 2 8.00 33.19 2.79
N THR A 3 7.38 33.89 1.86
CA THR A 3 6.16 33.47 1.17
C THR A 3 6.48 32.19 0.40
N SER A 4 6.08 31.04 0.94
CA SER A 4 6.14 29.78 0.20
C SER A 4 5.09 29.81 -0.89
N ILE A 5 5.52 30.02 -2.13
CA ILE A 5 4.74 29.75 -3.33
C ILE A 5 4.47 28.23 -3.33
N ILE A 6 3.22 27.84 -3.12
CA ILE A 6 2.77 26.46 -3.40
C ILE A 6 2.81 26.30 -4.92
N LEU A 7 3.95 25.90 -5.47
CA LEU A 7 4.02 25.48 -6.86
C LEU A 7 3.22 24.18 -6.99
N PRO A 8 2.18 24.10 -7.85
CA PRO A 8 1.49 22.85 -8.10
C PRO A 8 2.49 21.82 -8.66
N LYS A 9 2.56 20.65 -8.03
CA LYS A 9 3.45 19.57 -8.48
C LYS A 9 3.05 19.13 -9.90
N ARG A 10 4.00 19.14 -10.84
CA ARG A 10 3.80 18.67 -12.23
C ARG A 10 3.59 17.16 -12.33
N SER A 11 4.10 16.41 -11.35
CA SER A 11 4.00 14.96 -11.27
C SER A 11 4.14 14.46 -9.83
N SER A 12 3.81 13.19 -9.60
CA SER A 12 3.97 12.52 -8.31
C SER A 12 4.43 11.08 -8.47
N ASN A 13 5.33 10.62 -7.61
CA ASN A 13 5.69 9.22 -7.46
C ASN A 13 5.17 8.72 -6.11
N HIS A 14 4.41 7.63 -6.11
CA HIS A 14 3.87 6.99 -4.91
C HIS A 14 4.55 5.64 -4.68
N GLY A 15 5.56 5.64 -3.81
CA GLY A 15 6.14 4.42 -3.26
C GLY A 15 5.27 3.88 -2.12
N HIS A 16 4.77 2.64 -2.25
CA HIS A 16 4.19 1.84 -1.16
C HIS A 16 3.03 2.45 -0.37
N GLY A 17 2.27 3.36 -0.97
CA GLY A 17 1.13 3.95 -0.29
C GLY A 17 0.24 4.69 -1.26
N SER A 18 -1.05 4.72 -0.97
CA SER A 18 -2.02 5.49 -1.72
C SER A 18 -3.08 6.05 -0.78
N ALA A 19 -3.59 7.25 -1.05
CA ALA A 19 -4.66 7.88 -0.26
C ALA A 19 -5.89 6.96 0.01
N PRO A 20 -6.28 6.01 -0.87
CA PRO A 20 -7.34 5.05 -0.55
C PRO A 20 -6.92 3.84 0.31
N SER A 21 -5.66 3.71 0.75
CA SER A 21 -5.22 2.54 1.53
C SER A 21 -6.03 2.35 2.81
N ALA A 22 -6.38 1.09 3.11
CA ALA A 22 -7.20 0.71 4.26
C ALA A 22 -6.56 1.08 5.62
N MET A 23 -5.24 1.28 5.66
CA MET A 23 -4.49 1.77 6.83
C MET A 23 -4.83 3.24 7.19
N LEU A 24 -5.31 4.04 6.24
CA LEU A 24 -5.63 5.46 6.46
C LEU A 24 -7.01 5.67 7.12
N GLY A 25 -7.67 4.60 7.57
CA GLY A 25 -8.85 4.68 8.42
C GLY A 25 -8.44 4.65 9.89
N SER A 26 -8.84 5.66 10.66
CA SER A 26 -8.53 5.70 12.09
C SER A 26 -9.13 4.49 12.81
N ARG A 27 -8.27 3.68 13.45
CA ARG A 27 -8.69 2.71 14.46
C ARG A 27 -8.91 3.50 15.75
N GLN A 28 -10.12 3.47 16.30
CA GLN A 28 -10.35 4.10 17.61
C GLN A 28 -9.47 3.39 18.65
N PRO A 29 -8.58 4.11 19.35
CA PRO A 29 -7.74 3.50 20.36
C PRO A 29 -8.60 3.08 21.56
N SER A 30 -8.14 2.05 22.28
CA SER A 30 -8.81 1.53 23.48
C SER A 30 -8.93 2.56 24.61
N ALA A 31 -8.09 3.61 24.59
CA ALA A 31 -8.15 4.79 25.44
C ALA A 31 -7.51 5.98 24.72
N SER A 32 -7.93 7.21 25.05
CA SER A 32 -7.30 8.42 24.51
C SER A 32 -5.89 8.60 25.11
N PRO A 33 -4.84 8.86 24.31
CA PRO A 33 -3.50 9.14 24.83
C PRO A 33 -3.48 10.32 25.79
N ALA A 34 -4.38 11.29 25.60
CA ALA A 34 -4.54 12.42 26.51
C ALA A 34 -4.79 11.95 27.95
N ILE A 35 -5.67 10.96 28.13
CA ILE A 35 -6.01 10.41 29.45
C ILE A 35 -4.80 9.71 30.07
N VAL A 36 -3.99 9.02 29.25
CA VAL A 36 -2.80 8.29 29.71
C VAL A 36 -1.70 9.23 30.19
N VAL A 37 -1.58 10.41 29.59
CA VAL A 37 -0.62 11.45 30.02
C VAL A 37 -1.22 12.44 31.03
N GLY A 38 -2.38 12.14 31.60
CA GLY A 38 -3.01 12.96 32.65
C GLY A 38 -3.80 14.18 32.16
N CYS A 39 -3.96 14.36 30.85
CA CYS A 39 -4.73 15.47 30.27
C CYS A 39 -6.21 15.10 30.12
N ARG A 40 -7.10 15.89 30.74
CA ARG A 40 -8.55 15.67 30.74
C ARG A 40 -9.31 16.99 30.62
N GLY A 41 -10.59 16.89 30.26
CA GLY A 41 -11.53 18.02 30.24
C GLY A 41 -11.32 19.01 29.09
N ASN A 42 -11.87 20.21 29.24
CA ASN A 42 -11.95 21.21 28.16
C ASN A 42 -10.58 21.80 27.78
N GLU A 43 -9.57 21.69 28.64
CA GLU A 43 -8.20 22.17 28.40
C GLU A 43 -7.24 21.08 27.90
N THR A 44 -7.77 19.95 27.42
CA THR A 44 -6.97 18.78 27.02
C THR A 44 -5.80 19.15 26.11
N LEU A 45 -6.02 19.97 25.08
CA LEU A 45 -4.96 20.37 24.15
C LEU A 45 -3.89 21.27 24.81
N ALA A 46 -4.31 22.20 25.67
CA ALA A 46 -3.40 23.08 26.39
C ALA A 46 -2.52 22.28 27.37
N CYS A 47 -3.10 21.29 28.04
CA CYS A 47 -2.37 20.32 28.85
C CYS A 47 -1.38 19.51 27.99
N MET A 48 -1.83 18.92 26.89
CA MET A 48 -0.98 18.06 26.05
C MET A 48 0.23 18.80 25.48
N ARG A 49 0.12 20.11 25.20
CA ARG A 49 1.25 20.95 24.75
C ARG A 49 2.35 21.12 25.81
N LYS A 50 2.04 20.92 27.09
CA LYS A 50 3.00 21.00 28.20
C LYS A 50 3.62 19.64 28.55
N VAL A 51 3.06 18.54 28.04
CA VAL A 51 3.59 17.19 28.29
C VAL A 51 4.90 17.00 27.51
N PRO A 52 5.97 16.49 28.14
CA PRO A 52 7.21 16.17 27.45
C PRO A 52 6.99 15.21 26.28
N ALA A 53 7.68 15.42 25.16
CA ALA A 53 7.51 14.62 23.94
C ALA A 53 7.70 13.10 24.17
N GLY A 54 8.67 12.71 25.02
CA GLY A 54 8.88 11.30 25.36
C GLY A 54 7.66 10.64 26.02
N GLN A 55 6.95 11.37 26.88
CA GLN A 55 5.74 10.87 27.54
C GLN A 55 4.56 10.78 26.56
N LEU A 56 4.47 11.70 25.60
CA LEU A 56 3.49 11.59 24.51
C LEU A 56 3.73 10.34 23.68
N VAL A 57 4.98 10.05 23.31
CA VAL A 57 5.36 8.83 22.56
C VAL A 57 5.04 7.57 23.35
N GLU A 58 5.39 7.51 24.64
CA GLU A 58 5.01 6.40 25.52
C GLU A 58 3.49 6.23 25.63
N GLY A 59 2.76 7.33 25.80
CA GLY A 59 1.30 7.32 25.85
C GLY A 59 0.68 6.76 24.57
N MET A 60 1.22 7.14 23.40
CA MET A 60 0.83 6.57 22.11
C MET A 60 1.12 5.07 22.03
N ALA A 61 2.30 4.63 22.47
CA ALA A 61 2.67 3.21 22.49
C ALA A 61 1.75 2.39 23.41
N ARG A 62 1.48 2.87 24.62
CA ARG A 62 0.60 2.22 25.62
C ARG A 62 -0.84 2.10 25.12
N THR A 63 -1.33 3.12 24.43
CA THR A 63 -2.69 3.12 23.85
C THR A 63 -2.79 2.42 22.50
N LYS A 64 -1.65 1.99 21.94
CA LYS A 64 -1.54 1.49 20.56
C LYS A 64 -2.13 2.49 19.55
N MET A 65 -2.00 3.79 19.82
CA MET A 65 -2.48 4.83 18.93
C MET A 65 -1.46 5.09 17.82
N THR A 66 -1.93 5.05 16.58
CA THR A 66 -1.21 5.56 15.42
C THR A 66 -1.92 6.81 14.93
N ALA A 67 -1.17 7.90 14.72
CA ALA A 67 -1.71 9.14 14.20
C ALA A 67 -1.89 9.02 12.67
N TRP A 68 -3.10 8.72 12.23
CA TRP A 68 -3.48 8.71 10.82
C TRP A 68 -4.18 10.01 10.43
N PRO A 69 -4.13 10.42 9.14
CA PRO A 69 -4.94 11.52 8.64
C PRO A 69 -6.42 11.29 8.99
N VAL A 70 -7.07 12.32 9.55
CA VAL A 70 -8.49 12.27 9.91
C VAL A 70 -9.29 12.93 8.79
N VAL A 71 -10.43 12.35 8.46
CA VAL A 71 -11.41 12.97 7.55
C VAL A 71 -11.97 14.22 8.24
N ASP A 72 -11.53 15.38 7.78
CA ASP A 72 -11.92 16.70 8.30
C ASP A 72 -12.75 17.51 7.28
N ASN A 73 -12.95 16.98 6.06
CA ASN A 73 -13.58 17.68 4.93
C ASN A 73 -12.91 19.02 4.53
N LEU A 74 -11.70 19.28 5.03
CA LEU A 74 -10.88 20.44 4.67
C LEU A 74 -9.63 19.96 3.94
N THR A 75 -8.83 19.13 4.60
CA THR A 75 -7.60 18.54 4.05
C THR A 75 -7.83 17.13 3.51
N VAL A 76 -8.69 16.35 4.17
CA VAL A 76 -9.04 14.98 3.78
C VAL A 76 -10.56 14.89 3.59
N PRO A 77 -11.06 14.96 2.35
CA PRO A 77 -12.50 14.89 2.10
C PRO A 77 -13.05 13.47 2.24
N ALA A 78 -14.24 13.35 2.82
CA ALA A 78 -14.93 12.07 3.00
C ALA A 78 -15.21 11.35 1.67
N ASN A 79 -15.43 12.12 0.59
CA ASN A 79 -15.77 11.63 -0.75
C ASN A 79 -14.56 11.47 -1.68
N ARG A 80 -13.34 11.30 -1.14
CA ARG A 80 -12.09 11.22 -1.93
C ARG A 80 -12.12 10.22 -3.10
N GLY A 81 -12.80 9.08 -2.95
CA GLY A 81 -12.97 8.11 -4.03
C GLY A 81 -13.86 8.59 -5.18
N ALA A 82 -14.91 9.36 -4.88
CA ALA A 82 -15.75 10.00 -5.90
C ALA A 82 -14.97 11.13 -6.59
N ALA A 83 -14.27 11.97 -5.82
CA ALA A 83 -13.43 13.03 -6.37
C ALA A 83 -12.38 12.48 -7.37
N TRP A 84 -11.80 11.31 -7.09
CA TRP A 84 -10.85 10.66 -8.01
C TRP A 84 -11.51 10.18 -9.30
N ARG A 85 -12.71 9.59 -9.23
CA ARG A 85 -13.48 9.16 -10.41
C ARG A 85 -13.94 10.32 -11.29
N GLU A 86 -14.23 11.46 -10.67
CA GLU A 86 -14.66 12.69 -11.33
C GLU A 86 -13.48 13.57 -11.80
N ALA A 87 -12.24 13.08 -11.72
CA ALA A 87 -11.02 13.83 -12.02
C ALA A 87 -10.87 15.15 -11.21
N ARG A 88 -11.54 15.27 -10.06
CA ARG A 88 -11.46 16.40 -9.12
C ARG A 88 -10.26 16.27 -8.20
N VAL A 89 -9.11 15.96 -8.77
CA VAL A 89 -7.82 15.77 -8.09
C VAL A 89 -6.74 16.52 -8.85
N ALA A 90 -5.60 16.75 -8.21
CA ALA A 90 -4.47 17.43 -8.86
C ALA A 90 -4.12 16.71 -10.18
N LYS A 91 -4.17 17.45 -11.29
CA LYS A 91 -3.84 16.97 -12.62
C LYS A 91 -2.32 16.88 -12.75
N GLY A 92 -1.82 15.73 -13.19
CA GLY A 92 -0.40 15.48 -13.34
C GLY A 92 -0.14 14.01 -13.59
N ALA A 93 0.97 13.73 -14.27
CA ALA A 93 1.40 12.37 -14.54
C ALA A 93 1.85 11.69 -13.23
N ARG A 94 1.58 10.38 -13.08
CA ARG A 94 1.90 9.64 -11.85
C ARG A 94 2.56 8.29 -12.10
N VAL A 95 3.54 7.94 -11.28
CA VAL A 95 4.08 6.58 -11.20
C VAL A 95 3.67 5.97 -9.86
N ASP A 96 3.08 4.79 -9.91
CA ASP A 96 2.68 4.00 -8.74
C ASP A 96 3.59 2.77 -8.63
N GLU A 97 4.43 2.77 -7.60
CA GLU A 97 5.41 1.71 -7.33
C GLU A 97 4.87 0.73 -6.29
N GLN A 98 4.97 -0.55 -6.61
CA GLN A 98 4.42 -1.68 -5.86
C GLN A 98 5.52 -2.67 -5.44
N HIS A 99 5.34 -3.37 -4.31
CA HIS A 99 6.36 -4.27 -3.74
C HIS A 99 5.73 -5.54 -3.11
N SER A 100 6.52 -6.41 -2.48
CA SER A 100 5.99 -7.37 -1.48
C SER A 100 6.12 -6.85 -0.03
N PRO A 101 5.41 -5.78 0.37
CA PRO A 101 5.57 -5.11 1.65
C PRO A 101 5.14 -5.93 2.88
N GLY A 102 4.39 -7.03 2.71
CA GLY A 102 3.98 -7.88 3.84
C GLY A 102 5.11 -8.69 4.49
N ARG A 103 6.33 -8.65 3.94
CA ARG A 103 7.54 -9.24 4.53
C ARG A 103 8.32 -8.21 5.33
N THR A 104 7.68 -7.58 6.29
CA THR A 104 8.28 -6.69 7.28
C THR A 104 8.67 -7.50 8.52
N GLY A 105 9.51 -6.92 9.38
CA GLY A 105 10.14 -7.60 10.52
C GLY A 105 9.17 -8.38 11.44
N PRO A 106 9.70 -9.15 12.40
CA PRO A 106 9.00 -10.25 13.09
C PRO A 106 7.65 -9.91 13.77
N GLY A 107 7.29 -8.63 13.96
CA GLY A 107 6.05 -8.21 14.64
C GLY A 107 4.80 -8.01 13.76
N GLU A 108 4.94 -7.74 12.45
CA GLU A 108 3.77 -7.41 11.59
C GLU A 108 2.96 -8.63 11.08
N PRO A 109 3.58 -9.75 10.66
CA PRO A 109 2.85 -10.96 10.28
C PRO A 109 2.07 -11.56 11.45
N GLN A 110 2.66 -11.51 12.66
CA GLN A 110 2.01 -11.94 13.90
C GLN A 110 0.75 -11.12 14.20
N TYR A 111 0.75 -9.83 13.84
CA TYR A 111 -0.40 -8.94 13.98
C TYR A 111 -1.55 -9.30 13.04
N TYR A 112 -1.25 -9.80 11.84
CA TYR A 112 -2.26 -10.21 10.87
C TYR A 112 -2.80 -11.62 11.13
N ASP A 113 -1.95 -12.55 11.57
CA ASP A 113 -2.40 -13.83 12.13
C ASP A 113 -3.32 -13.59 13.34
N ALA A 114 -2.99 -12.68 14.25
CA ALA A 114 -3.88 -12.34 15.35
C ALA A 114 -5.19 -11.65 14.89
N ALA A 115 -5.13 -10.74 13.92
CA ALA A 115 -6.27 -9.92 13.49
C ALA A 115 -7.24 -10.62 12.52
N LEU A 116 -6.76 -11.50 11.63
CA LEU A 116 -7.59 -12.31 10.73
C LEU A 116 -7.87 -13.71 11.29
N LEU A 117 -6.94 -14.33 12.02
CA LEU A 117 -7.09 -15.72 12.48
C LEU A 117 -7.64 -15.86 13.91
N ARG A 118 -7.47 -14.86 14.81
CA ARG A 118 -7.80 -15.03 16.26
C ARG A 118 -8.63 -13.90 16.92
N GLY A 119 -9.16 -12.92 16.16
CA GLY A 119 -9.88 -11.78 16.75
C GLY A 119 -11.35 -12.08 17.12
N PRO A 120 -11.78 -11.95 18.39
CA PRO A 120 -13.18 -12.10 18.78
C PRO A 120 -13.91 -10.78 18.53
N SER A 121 -14.71 -10.71 17.47
CA SER A 121 -15.65 -9.61 17.25
C SER A 121 -17.02 -10.18 16.87
N PRO A 122 -18.15 -9.74 17.44
CA PRO A 122 -19.49 -10.29 17.16
C PRO A 122 -19.97 -10.17 15.69
N ARG A 123 -19.24 -9.44 14.84
CA ARG A 123 -19.42 -9.43 13.37
C ARG A 123 -18.70 -10.60 12.65
N ALA A 124 -18.12 -11.55 13.40
CA ALA A 124 -17.17 -12.56 12.93
C ALA A 124 -17.78 -13.75 12.17
N THR A 125 -19.03 -14.11 12.34
CA THR A 125 -19.58 -15.33 11.69
C THR A 125 -19.67 -15.19 10.16
N ARG A 126 -19.88 -13.97 9.65
CA ARG A 126 -19.81 -13.64 8.21
C ARG A 126 -18.36 -13.51 7.70
N ARG A 127 -17.41 -13.26 8.62
CA ARG A 127 -15.97 -13.19 8.35
C ARG A 127 -15.35 -14.58 8.17
N LEU A 128 -15.89 -15.63 8.79
CA LEU A 128 -15.29 -16.97 8.73
C LEU A 128 -15.29 -17.56 7.31
N ARG A 129 -16.44 -17.60 6.61
CA ARG A 129 -16.48 -18.14 5.23
C ARG A 129 -15.65 -17.31 4.24
N GLN A 130 -15.66 -15.98 4.40
CA GLN A 130 -14.83 -15.09 3.58
C GLN A 130 -13.34 -15.27 3.88
N ARG A 131 -12.98 -15.44 5.16
CA ARG A 131 -11.62 -15.75 5.61
C ARG A 131 -11.14 -17.08 5.04
N ASP A 132 -11.94 -18.14 5.18
CA ASP A 132 -11.54 -19.46 4.73
C ASP A 132 -11.41 -19.51 3.19
N ALA A 133 -12.27 -18.80 2.46
CA ALA A 133 -12.15 -18.62 1.01
C ALA A 133 -10.88 -17.85 0.62
N ILE A 134 -10.52 -16.78 1.36
CA ILE A 134 -9.28 -16.04 1.14
C ILE A 134 -8.08 -16.94 1.44
N LEU A 135 -8.04 -17.61 2.59
CA LEU A 135 -6.95 -18.50 2.97
C LEU A 135 -6.78 -19.64 1.95
N SER A 136 -7.88 -20.27 1.53
CA SER A 136 -7.87 -21.30 0.50
C SER A 136 -7.28 -20.80 -0.82
N LEU A 137 -7.68 -19.59 -1.26
CA LEU A 137 -7.17 -18.97 -2.47
C LEU A 137 -5.67 -18.65 -2.41
N TYR A 138 -5.17 -18.15 -1.29
CA TYR A 138 -3.73 -17.85 -1.16
C TYR A 138 -2.91 -19.13 -0.97
N ARG A 139 -3.39 -20.10 -0.20
CA ARG A 139 -2.72 -21.42 -0.05
C ARG A 139 -2.65 -22.20 -1.35
N SER A 140 -3.56 -21.97 -2.29
CA SER A 140 -3.49 -22.60 -3.61
C SER A 140 -2.49 -21.94 -4.56
N LYS A 141 -1.79 -20.86 -4.17
CA LYS A 141 -0.84 -20.17 -5.05
C LYS A 141 0.55 -20.80 -4.99
N PRO A 142 1.22 -20.98 -6.13
CA PRO A 142 2.59 -21.48 -6.15
C PRO A 142 3.55 -20.49 -5.48
N GLY A 143 4.48 -21.03 -4.67
CA GLY A 143 5.52 -20.26 -3.98
C GLY A 143 5.09 -19.54 -2.71
N LEU A 144 3.90 -19.85 -2.17
CA LEU A 144 3.50 -19.49 -0.80
C LEU A 144 3.54 -20.76 0.05
N GLU A 145 4.71 -21.06 0.61
CA GLU A 145 5.00 -22.36 1.24
C GLU A 145 4.64 -22.38 2.72
N THR A 146 4.77 -21.23 3.38
CA THR A 146 4.54 -21.09 4.83
C THR A 146 3.31 -20.25 5.13
N ASP A 147 2.75 -20.37 6.35
CA ASP A 147 1.70 -19.47 6.81
C ASP A 147 2.19 -18.00 6.83
N PHE A 148 3.48 -17.76 7.08
CA PHE A 148 4.10 -16.44 6.93
C PHE A 148 3.99 -15.93 5.48
N ASP A 149 4.27 -16.75 4.48
CA ASP A 149 4.17 -16.35 3.07
C ASP A 149 2.72 -16.02 2.68
N VAL A 150 1.77 -16.83 3.15
CA VAL A 150 0.34 -16.60 2.95
C VAL A 150 -0.10 -15.28 3.60
N ALA A 151 0.26 -15.06 4.86
CA ALA A 151 -0.07 -13.84 5.59
C ALA A 151 0.57 -12.60 4.94
N ALA A 152 1.86 -12.68 4.58
CA ALA A 152 2.60 -11.62 3.90
C ALA A 152 1.98 -11.27 2.53
N ALA A 153 1.53 -12.27 1.77
CA ALA A 153 0.86 -12.06 0.49
C ALA A 153 -0.53 -11.41 0.65
N ILE A 154 -1.33 -11.86 1.61
CA ILE A 154 -2.64 -11.26 1.92
C ILE A 154 -2.49 -9.81 2.37
N LEU A 155 -1.53 -9.54 3.26
CA LEU A 155 -1.21 -8.20 3.75
C LEU A 155 -0.74 -7.31 2.59
N THR A 156 0.22 -7.80 1.79
CA THR A 156 0.71 -7.15 0.56
C THR A 156 -0.44 -6.72 -0.35
N ASP A 157 -1.35 -7.65 -0.63
CA ASP A 157 -2.42 -7.41 -1.58
C ASP A 157 -3.48 -6.45 -1.03
N SER A 158 -3.91 -6.65 0.22
CA SER A 158 -5.01 -5.89 0.82
C SER A 158 -4.65 -4.45 1.17
N VAL A 159 -3.42 -4.20 1.63
CA VAL A 159 -3.02 -2.87 2.12
C VAL A 159 -2.37 -2.03 1.02
N TRP A 160 -1.63 -2.64 0.09
CA TRP A 160 -0.83 -1.88 -0.87
C TRP A 160 -1.21 -2.15 -2.33
N GLN A 161 -1.10 -3.39 -2.80
CA GLN A 161 -1.23 -3.69 -4.22
C GLN A 161 -2.63 -3.41 -4.76
N CYS A 162 -3.68 -3.90 -4.09
CA CYS A 162 -5.04 -3.73 -4.55
C CYS A 162 -5.48 -2.27 -4.50
N PRO A 163 -5.26 -1.51 -3.41
CA PRO A 163 -5.56 -0.08 -3.40
C PRO A 163 -4.83 0.71 -4.48
N GLN A 164 -3.53 0.45 -4.70
CA GLN A 164 -2.75 1.09 -5.77
C GLN A 164 -3.29 0.71 -7.17
N GLN A 165 -3.62 -0.56 -7.40
CA GLN A 165 -4.23 -0.99 -8.66
C GLN A 165 -5.55 -0.29 -8.96
N ILE A 166 -6.41 -0.20 -7.95
CA ILE A 166 -7.71 0.45 -8.09
C ILE A 166 -7.50 1.93 -8.39
N LEU A 167 -6.63 2.60 -7.64
CA LEU A 167 -6.32 4.02 -7.85
C LEU A 167 -5.78 4.29 -9.25
N ALA A 168 -4.85 3.47 -9.73
CA ALA A 168 -4.28 3.60 -11.06
C ALA A 168 -5.32 3.41 -12.16
N ASN A 169 -6.20 2.40 -12.04
CA ASN A 169 -7.27 2.16 -13.00
C ASN A 169 -8.30 3.30 -13.02
N VAL A 170 -8.72 3.79 -11.84
CA VAL A 170 -9.64 4.92 -11.73
C VAL A 170 -9.00 6.17 -12.34
N SER A 171 -7.73 6.44 -12.02
CA SER A 171 -6.98 7.57 -12.60
C SER A 171 -6.92 7.50 -14.12
N ALA A 172 -6.57 6.34 -14.67
CA ALA A 172 -6.52 6.13 -16.12
C ALA A 172 -7.91 6.33 -16.76
N SER A 173 -8.97 5.81 -16.14
CA SER A 173 -10.35 6.01 -16.62
C SER A 173 -10.81 7.47 -16.55
N ALA A 174 -10.22 8.26 -15.65
CA ALA A 174 -10.44 9.69 -15.51
C ALA A 174 -9.52 10.54 -16.42
N GLY A 175 -8.81 9.91 -17.36
CA GLY A 175 -7.94 10.58 -18.34
C GLY A 175 -6.58 11.02 -17.79
N LEU A 176 -6.17 10.53 -16.61
CA LEU A 176 -4.88 10.86 -16.01
C LEU A 176 -3.80 9.86 -16.45
N SER A 177 -2.64 10.37 -16.84
CA SER A 177 -1.50 9.52 -17.19
C SER A 177 -0.92 8.86 -15.94
N VAL A 178 -1.05 7.54 -15.85
CA VAL A 178 -0.52 6.73 -14.74
C VAL A 178 0.30 5.57 -15.27
N TRP A 179 1.43 5.30 -14.63
CA TRP A 179 2.26 4.13 -14.90
C TRP A 179 2.39 3.30 -13.62
N ARG A 180 2.40 1.97 -13.77
CA ARG A 180 2.61 1.05 -12.65
C ARG A 180 3.91 0.29 -12.81
N SER A 181 4.66 0.18 -11.72
CA SER A 181 5.78 -0.75 -11.62
C SER A 181 5.62 -1.64 -10.40
N TYR A 182 6.21 -2.83 -10.47
CA TYR A 182 6.37 -3.77 -9.38
C TYR A 182 7.86 -4.00 -9.15
N ILE A 183 8.40 -3.47 -8.06
CA ILE A 183 9.79 -3.64 -7.70
C ILE A 183 9.96 -5.01 -7.04
N ASN A 184 10.78 -5.83 -7.68
CA ASN A 184 11.02 -7.23 -7.37
C ASN A 184 12.50 -7.52 -7.17
N ALA A 185 13.32 -6.53 -6.80
CA ALA A 185 14.73 -6.76 -6.49
C ALA A 185 14.89 -7.29 -5.07
N THR A 186 15.48 -8.48 -4.94
CA THR A 186 15.81 -9.06 -3.63
C THR A 186 17.03 -8.38 -3.01
N VAL A 187 16.89 -7.88 -1.78
CA VAL A 187 17.95 -7.20 -1.01
C VAL A 187 18.42 -8.00 0.22
N ALA A 188 18.00 -9.26 0.35
CA ALA A 188 18.33 -10.10 1.50
C ALA A 188 19.83 -10.16 1.81
N GLU A 189 20.70 -10.04 0.80
CA GLU A 189 22.15 -10.00 0.98
C GLU A 189 22.65 -8.80 1.81
N LEU A 190 21.87 -7.72 1.89
CA LEU A 190 22.17 -6.55 2.75
C LEU A 190 21.76 -6.77 4.21
N LEU A 191 21.11 -7.89 4.54
CA LEU A 191 20.58 -8.17 5.87
C LEU A 191 21.42 -9.23 6.61
N PRO A 192 21.50 -9.16 7.96
CA PRO A 192 22.00 -10.26 8.78
C PRO A 192 21.27 -11.57 8.44
N GLU A 193 21.96 -12.70 8.57
CA GLU A 193 21.46 -14.01 8.14
C GLU A 193 20.05 -14.32 8.66
N LYS A 194 19.80 -14.05 9.95
CA LYS A 194 18.49 -14.25 10.60
C LYS A 194 17.32 -13.48 9.96
N PHE A 195 17.58 -12.48 9.11
CA PHE A 195 16.57 -11.67 8.43
C PHE A 195 16.54 -11.88 6.91
N ARG A 196 17.38 -12.77 6.36
CA ARG A 196 17.42 -13.03 4.91
C ARG A 196 16.09 -13.56 4.36
N PHE A 197 15.29 -14.22 5.18
CA PHE A 197 13.94 -14.70 4.82
C PHE A 197 13.00 -13.59 4.35
N LEU A 198 13.24 -12.33 4.75
CA LEU A 198 12.47 -11.19 4.28
C LEU A 198 12.60 -11.00 2.77
N GLY A 199 13.75 -11.33 2.18
CA GLY A 199 13.95 -11.24 0.73
C GLY A 199 13.92 -9.81 0.22
N ARG A 200 12.73 -9.38 -0.18
CA ARG A 200 12.34 -8.02 -0.55
C ARG A 200 11.26 -7.56 0.43
N PHE A 201 11.43 -6.39 1.03
CA PHE A 201 10.57 -5.91 2.11
C PHE A 201 10.14 -4.46 1.90
N HIS A 202 9.14 -4.00 2.64
CA HIS A 202 8.65 -2.63 2.53
C HIS A 202 9.77 -1.62 2.84
N GLY A 203 10.00 -0.68 1.92
CA GLY A 203 11.05 0.34 2.03
C GLY A 203 12.44 -0.09 1.59
N SER A 204 12.65 -1.34 1.14
CA SER A 204 13.98 -1.77 0.66
C SER A 204 14.45 -1.05 -0.60
N ASP A 205 13.53 -0.62 -1.46
CA ASP A 205 13.79 0.27 -2.59
C ASP A 205 14.33 1.63 -2.17
N LEU A 206 13.95 2.17 -1.01
CA LEU A 206 14.49 3.45 -0.54
C LEU A 206 15.98 3.33 -0.23
N VAL A 207 16.41 2.18 0.30
CA VAL A 207 17.83 1.85 0.49
C VAL A 207 18.57 1.86 -0.85
N LEU A 208 17.96 1.26 -1.88
CA LEU A 208 18.53 1.21 -3.22
C LEU A 208 18.44 2.57 -3.95
N LEU A 209 17.42 3.36 -3.69
CA LEU A 209 17.18 4.64 -4.35
C LEU A 209 18.16 5.69 -3.86
N PHE A 210 18.31 5.81 -2.54
CA PHE A 210 19.17 6.85 -1.96
C PHE A 210 20.61 6.40 -1.76
N GLY A 211 20.88 5.08 -1.71
CA GLY A 211 22.23 4.55 -1.52
C GLY A 211 22.85 5.07 -0.23
N SER A 212 22.58 4.42 0.90
CA SER A 212 23.26 4.79 2.15
C SER A 212 24.74 4.43 2.06
N ALA A 213 25.63 5.33 2.48
CA ALA A 213 27.06 5.07 2.62
C ALA A 213 27.38 3.90 3.59
N THR A 214 26.38 3.45 4.36
CA THR A 214 26.50 2.35 5.32
C THR A 214 26.31 0.96 4.69
N PHE A 215 25.87 0.85 3.44
CA PHE A 215 25.66 -0.45 2.79
C PHE A 215 26.61 -0.61 1.61
N GLU A 216 27.47 -1.62 1.69
CA GLU A 216 28.22 -2.11 0.53
C GLU A 216 27.26 -2.86 -0.39
N LEU A 217 26.80 -2.17 -1.43
CA LEU A 217 25.92 -2.79 -2.43
C LEU A 217 26.75 -3.70 -3.33
N THR A 218 26.25 -4.92 -3.55
CA THR A 218 26.80 -5.78 -4.61
C THR A 218 26.68 -5.10 -5.98
N THR A 219 27.52 -5.48 -6.94
CA THR A 219 27.45 -4.96 -8.32
C THR A 219 26.04 -5.06 -8.89
N ARG A 220 25.31 -6.14 -8.57
CA ARG A 220 23.92 -6.35 -9.00
C ARG A 220 22.96 -5.30 -8.39
N LEU A 221 22.99 -5.10 -7.07
CA LEU A 221 22.13 -4.13 -6.41
C LEU A 221 22.50 -2.69 -6.77
N TYR A 222 23.79 -2.42 -6.99
CA TYR A 222 24.26 -1.14 -7.50
C TYR A 222 23.71 -0.86 -8.90
N ALA A 223 23.79 -1.83 -9.82
CA ALA A 223 23.23 -1.72 -11.17
C ALA A 223 21.71 -1.51 -11.14
N PHE A 224 20.98 -2.27 -10.31
CA PHE A 224 19.55 -2.08 -10.11
C PHE A 224 19.22 -0.70 -9.54
N GLY A 225 19.93 -0.26 -8.49
CA GLY A 225 19.74 1.06 -7.88
C GLY A 225 19.98 2.19 -8.88
N ASN A 226 21.02 2.08 -9.72
CA ASN A 226 21.27 3.02 -10.82
C ASN A 226 20.14 3.02 -11.85
N HIS A 227 19.63 1.85 -12.22
CA HIS A 227 18.48 1.76 -13.12
C HIS A 227 17.24 2.42 -12.52
N LEU A 228 16.91 2.15 -11.25
CA LEU A 228 15.77 2.74 -10.54
C LEU A 228 15.88 4.26 -10.45
N ARG A 229 17.04 4.79 -10.05
CA ARG A 229 17.32 6.25 -10.07
C ARG A 229 17.15 6.84 -11.47
N GLY A 230 17.61 6.13 -12.50
CA GLY A 230 17.46 6.53 -13.90
C GLY A 230 16.00 6.59 -14.34
N VAL A 231 15.19 5.59 -13.96
CA VAL A 231 13.74 5.54 -14.19
C VAL A 231 13.05 6.75 -13.55
N ILE A 232 13.29 6.99 -12.26
CA ILE A 232 12.68 8.11 -11.52
C ILE A 232 13.15 9.45 -12.09
N GLY A 233 14.45 9.60 -12.36
CA GLY A 233 15.01 10.82 -12.93
C GLY A 233 14.46 11.15 -14.31
N ARG A 234 14.24 10.15 -15.18
CA ARG A 234 13.57 10.35 -16.47
C ARG A 234 12.11 10.79 -16.28
N PHE A 235 11.37 10.13 -15.39
CA PHE A 235 9.98 10.47 -15.12
C PHE A 235 9.84 11.90 -14.56
N VAL A 236 10.70 12.31 -13.64
CA VAL A 236 10.68 13.68 -13.08
C VAL A 236 10.97 14.72 -14.17
N ARG A 237 11.92 14.46 -15.07
CA ARG A 237 12.27 15.36 -16.17
C ARG A 237 11.21 15.43 -17.27
N ASN A 238 10.56 14.31 -17.58
CA ASN A 238 9.49 14.25 -18.58
C ASN A 238 8.34 13.35 -18.09
N PRO A 239 7.44 13.90 -17.27
CA PRO A 239 6.40 13.09 -16.64
C PRO A 239 5.35 12.60 -17.64
N HIS A 240 5.11 13.32 -18.75
CA HIS A 240 4.17 12.87 -19.79
C HIS A 240 4.74 11.78 -20.69
N GLY A 241 6.07 11.74 -20.88
CA GLY A 241 6.75 10.64 -21.57
C GLY A 241 6.82 9.35 -20.75
N GLY A 242 6.56 9.45 -19.45
CA GLY A 242 6.54 8.31 -18.55
C GLY A 242 7.94 7.76 -18.21
N PRO A 243 7.99 6.67 -17.44
CA PRO A 243 9.23 6.08 -16.94
C PRO A 243 9.95 5.14 -17.93
N GLY A 244 9.37 4.88 -19.12
CA GLY A 244 9.93 4.02 -20.17
C GLY A 244 9.11 2.76 -20.49
N TRP A 245 7.90 2.63 -19.94
CA TRP A 245 6.94 1.57 -20.28
C TRP A 245 5.54 2.14 -20.51
N PRO A 246 4.60 1.36 -21.08
CA PRO A 246 3.27 1.86 -21.40
C PRO A 246 2.46 2.30 -20.17
N ALA A 247 1.65 3.35 -20.34
CA ALA A 247 0.74 3.83 -19.32
C ALA A 247 -0.43 2.85 -19.09
N VAL A 248 -0.96 2.87 -17.87
CA VAL A 248 -2.16 2.11 -17.48
C VAL A 248 -3.33 2.52 -18.37
N GLY A 249 -3.96 1.54 -19.01
CA GLY A 249 -5.12 1.78 -19.89
C GLY A 249 -4.76 2.26 -21.29
N SER A 250 -3.47 2.28 -21.64
CA SER A 250 -3.04 2.46 -23.03
C SER A 250 -3.41 1.26 -23.91
N SER A 251 -3.23 1.40 -25.22
CA SER A 251 -3.41 0.31 -26.20
C SER A 251 -2.52 -0.92 -25.95
N TYR A 252 -1.52 -0.81 -25.09
CA TYR A 252 -0.65 -1.92 -24.70
C TYR A 252 -1.22 -2.78 -23.57
N ALA A 253 -2.40 -2.45 -23.02
CA ALA A 253 -3.05 -3.29 -22.02
C ALA A 253 -3.28 -4.73 -22.56
N PRO A 254 -3.05 -5.79 -21.75
CA PRO A 254 -2.75 -5.78 -20.31
C PRO A 254 -1.25 -5.73 -19.97
N PHE A 255 -0.35 -5.34 -20.89
CA PHE A 255 1.11 -5.27 -20.71
C PHE A 255 1.59 -3.86 -20.30
N ASP A 256 0.89 -3.23 -19.37
CA ASP A 256 1.10 -1.86 -18.89
C ASP A 256 1.63 -1.79 -17.44
N VAL A 257 2.24 -2.89 -16.98
CA VAL A 257 2.96 -2.97 -15.71
C VAL A 257 4.39 -3.42 -15.97
N ALA A 258 5.37 -2.68 -15.45
CA ALA A 258 6.78 -3.08 -15.48
C ALA A 258 7.17 -3.79 -14.18
N VAL A 259 7.78 -4.97 -14.27
CA VAL A 259 8.53 -5.54 -13.15
C VAL A 259 9.95 -5.01 -13.21
N LEU A 260 10.40 -4.38 -12.13
CA LEU A 260 11.77 -3.89 -11.99
C LEU A 260 12.51 -4.86 -11.08
N GLY A 261 13.57 -5.50 -11.56
CA GLY A 261 14.34 -6.43 -10.72
C GLY A 261 14.18 -7.88 -11.18
N ASP A 262 14.05 -8.80 -10.23
CA ASP A 262 14.04 -10.23 -10.50
C ASP A 262 12.77 -10.64 -11.29
N VAL A 263 12.88 -11.54 -12.27
CA VAL A 263 11.75 -12.09 -13.05
C VAL A 263 11.98 -13.59 -13.25
N GLY A 264 11.12 -14.42 -12.65
CA GLY A 264 11.38 -15.86 -12.59
C GLY A 264 12.69 -16.14 -11.85
N GLU A 265 13.58 -16.91 -12.47
CA GLU A 265 14.93 -17.17 -11.95
C GLU A 265 15.95 -16.11 -12.39
N GLN A 266 15.60 -15.26 -13.36
CA GLN A 266 16.50 -14.23 -13.87
C GLN A 266 16.53 -13.04 -12.92
N ARG A 267 17.71 -12.74 -12.40
CA ARG A 267 17.97 -11.50 -11.66
C ARG A 267 18.32 -10.40 -12.65
N SER A 268 17.40 -9.48 -12.92
CA SER A 268 17.60 -8.37 -13.85
C SER A 268 17.79 -7.05 -13.10
N ALA A 269 18.65 -6.18 -13.62
CA ALA A 269 18.73 -4.79 -13.16
C ALA A 269 17.69 -3.88 -13.86
N GLY A 270 17.03 -4.37 -14.92
CA GLY A 270 16.16 -3.59 -15.80
C GLY A 270 14.67 -3.76 -15.56
N ALA A 271 13.89 -3.18 -16.47
CA ALA A 271 12.43 -3.26 -16.50
C ALA A 271 11.96 -4.34 -17.49
N THR A 272 11.16 -5.29 -17.02
CA THR A 272 10.49 -6.29 -17.85
C THR A 272 8.99 -6.00 -17.89
N ARG A 273 8.42 -5.88 -19.10
CA ARG A 273 6.97 -5.71 -19.25
C ARG A 273 6.26 -7.01 -18.93
N THR A 274 5.22 -6.94 -18.13
CA THR A 274 4.45 -8.12 -17.73
C THR A 274 2.96 -7.87 -17.89
N ARG A 275 2.17 -8.94 -18.02
CA ARG A 275 0.71 -8.82 -17.94
C ARG A 275 0.32 -8.34 -16.54
N ARG A 276 -0.74 -7.52 -16.43
CA ARG A 276 -1.36 -7.10 -15.14
C ARG A 276 -1.64 -8.24 -14.16
N THR A 277 -1.76 -9.48 -14.63
CA THR A 277 -2.04 -10.68 -13.83
C THR A 277 -0.78 -11.44 -13.42
N TRP A 278 0.40 -11.06 -13.91
CA TRP A 278 1.66 -11.78 -13.71
C TRP A 278 2.36 -11.37 -12.42
N THR A 279 2.08 -10.18 -11.89
CA THR A 279 2.31 -9.90 -10.48
C THR A 279 1.51 -10.95 -9.72
N ARG A 280 2.14 -11.75 -8.85
CA ARG A 280 1.50 -12.86 -8.10
C ARG A 280 0.28 -12.44 -7.24
N THR A 281 -0.06 -11.16 -7.28
CA THR A 281 -1.27 -10.50 -6.77
C THR A 281 -2.55 -11.21 -7.20
N VAL A 282 -3.45 -11.46 -6.24
CA VAL A 282 -4.83 -11.88 -6.55
C VAL A 282 -5.53 -10.82 -7.40
N PRO A 283 -6.39 -11.19 -8.39
CA PRO A 283 -7.26 -10.21 -9.03
C PRO A 283 -8.05 -9.46 -7.96
N CYS A 284 -7.78 -8.15 -7.79
CA CYS A 284 -8.28 -7.33 -6.69
C CYS A 284 -9.79 -7.50 -6.51
N PHE A 285 -10.20 -8.38 -5.58
CA PHE A 285 -11.54 -8.78 -5.11
C PHE A 285 -12.79 -8.69 -6.03
N ARG A 286 -12.65 -8.46 -7.34
CA ARG A 286 -13.76 -8.35 -8.31
C ARG A 286 -14.38 -9.70 -8.63
N HIS A 287 -13.67 -10.81 -8.40
CA HIS A 287 -14.15 -12.15 -8.74
C HIS A 287 -15.14 -12.78 -7.75
N LEU A 288 -15.42 -12.15 -6.60
CA LEU A 288 -16.49 -12.64 -5.71
C LEU A 288 -17.90 -12.30 -6.21
N LYS A 289 -18.06 -11.50 -7.27
CA LYS A 289 -19.37 -11.18 -7.88
C LYS A 289 -19.76 -12.08 -9.07
N SER A 290 -18.84 -12.91 -9.58
CA SER A 290 -19.01 -13.54 -10.91
C SER A 290 -19.67 -14.93 -10.90
N LYS A 291 -19.92 -15.55 -9.74
CA LYS A 291 -20.71 -16.80 -9.69
C LYS A 291 -22.19 -16.46 -9.45
N ARG A 292 -22.98 -16.55 -10.52
CA ARG A 292 -24.43 -16.37 -10.60
C ARG A 292 -25.19 -17.30 -9.63
N VAL A 293 -25.26 -17.00 -8.34
CA VAL A 293 -26.39 -17.36 -7.44
C VAL A 293 -26.32 -16.46 -6.20
N LEU A 294 -26.66 -15.18 -6.29
CA LEU A 294 -26.82 -14.35 -5.10
C LEU A 294 -28.07 -13.48 -5.22
N SER A 295 -29.12 -13.95 -4.55
CA SER A 295 -30.45 -13.34 -4.43
C SER A 295 -30.38 -11.83 -4.11
N LEU A 296 -31.34 -11.06 -4.64
CA LEU A 296 -31.55 -9.62 -4.47
C LEU A 296 -31.46 -9.12 -3.01
N ARG A 297 -31.65 -9.99 -2.02
CA ARG A 297 -31.44 -9.67 -0.59
C ARG A 297 -29.97 -9.40 -0.24
N LEU A 298 -29.00 -9.97 -0.96
CA LEU A 298 -27.57 -9.79 -0.69
C LEU A 298 -27.00 -8.45 -1.24
N LEU A 299 -27.61 -7.91 -2.30
CA LEU A 299 -27.28 -6.59 -2.86
C LEU A 299 -27.65 -5.45 -1.90
N LYS A 300 -28.71 -5.61 -1.10
CA LYS A 300 -29.12 -4.64 -0.07
C LYS A 300 -28.13 -4.61 1.11
N VAL A 301 -27.57 -5.76 1.47
CA VAL A 301 -26.64 -5.96 2.61
C VAL A 301 -25.22 -5.44 2.36
N LEU A 302 -24.79 -5.34 1.10
CA LEU A 302 -23.51 -4.70 0.74
C LEU A 302 -23.55 -3.16 0.86
N ARG A 303 -24.74 -2.57 0.99
CA ARG A 303 -24.96 -1.12 1.04
C ARG A 303 -24.83 -0.51 2.45
N GLU A 304 -24.60 -1.29 3.51
CA GLU A 304 -24.69 -0.77 4.91
C GLU A 304 -23.42 -1.00 5.77
N SER A 305 -22.30 -1.43 5.20
CA SER A 305 -21.09 -1.83 5.95
C SER A 305 -19.90 -0.86 5.82
N SER A 306 -19.89 0.26 6.53
CA SER A 306 -19.00 1.45 6.37
C SER A 306 -17.47 1.24 6.41
N GLN A 307 -16.96 0.04 6.68
CA GLN A 307 -15.52 -0.26 6.66
C GLN A 307 -15.08 -1.20 5.53
N LEU A 308 -16.00 -1.95 4.91
CA LEU A 308 -15.75 -2.70 3.66
C LEU A 308 -16.03 -1.85 2.41
N TYR A 309 -16.64 -0.67 2.60
CA TYR A 309 -16.91 0.29 1.55
C TYR A 309 -15.64 0.76 0.82
N PHE A 310 -14.48 0.79 1.49
CA PHE A 310 -13.24 1.28 0.90
C PHE A 310 -12.64 0.38 -0.19
N VAL A 311 -12.89 -0.92 -0.16
CA VAL A 311 -12.31 -1.87 -1.14
C VAL A 311 -13.26 -2.14 -2.32
N CYS A 312 -14.56 -1.81 -2.18
CA CYS A 312 -15.59 -2.14 -3.18
C CYS A 312 -16.33 -0.93 -3.78
N ASN A 313 -16.10 0.31 -3.32
CA ASN A 313 -16.65 1.54 -3.90
C ASN A 313 -15.58 2.56 -4.34
N LEU A 314 -14.42 2.03 -4.76
CA LEU A 314 -13.47 2.72 -5.65
C LEU A 314 -13.57 2.11 -7.05
#